data_AF-A0A938K984-F1
#
_entry.id   AF-A0A938K984-F1
#
_cell.length_a   1.000
_cell.length_b   1.000
_cell.length_c   1.000
_cell.angle_alpha   90.00
_cell.angle_beta   90.00
_cell.angle_gamma   90.00
#
_symmetry.space_group_name_H-M   'P 1'
#
loop_
_entity.id
_entity.type
_entity.pdbx_description
1 polymer ?
#
loop_
_entity_poly.entity_id
_entity_poly.type
_entity_poly.pdbx_seq_one_letter_code
_entity_poly.pdbx_strand_id
1 'polypeptide(L)'
;MGLASRKYRRLDINSDQADSWHSWSSNSRWIVFSSKRRDGLFARPYFSYVDERGTFHKPFLLPQKDPAFYDSFIKTFNLPEFIRAPIRVTPAELARAIVAPRTVLKPKP
;
A
#
# COMPACT_ATOMS: atom_id res chain seq x y z
N MET A 1 -10.98 -8.56 12.41
CA MET A 1 -12.21 -9.39 12.46
C MET A 1 -11.90 -10.61 13.30
N GLY A 2 -12.64 -10.85 14.37
CA GLY A 2 -12.50 -12.10 15.12
C GLY A 2 -13.18 -13.21 14.34
N LEU A 3 -12.43 -14.10 13.69
CA LEU A 3 -12.96 -15.11 12.75
C LEU A 3 -14.06 -15.99 13.38
N ALA A 4 -13.89 -16.39 14.65
CA ALA A 4 -14.90 -17.14 15.39
C ALA A 4 -16.16 -16.29 15.67
N SER A 5 -15.97 -15.05 16.12
CA SER A 5 -17.07 -14.16 16.50
C SER A 5 -17.78 -13.49 15.31
N ARG A 6 -17.13 -13.47 14.14
CA ARG A 6 -17.42 -12.61 12.97
C ARG A 6 -17.56 -11.11 13.27
N LYS A 7 -17.22 -10.67 14.49
CA LYS A 7 -17.22 -9.25 14.85
C LYS A 7 -16.03 -8.56 14.22
N TYR A 8 -16.26 -7.37 13.70
CA TYR A 8 -15.21 -6.48 13.22
C TYR A 8 -15.29 -5.16 13.99
N ARG A 9 -14.15 -4.47 14.02
CA ARG A 9 -14.02 -3.14 14.60
C ARG A 9 -13.21 -2.32 13.60
N ARG A 10 -13.63 -1.08 13.35
CA ARG A 10 -12.83 -0.10 12.61
C ARG A 10 -11.54 0.17 13.38
N LEU A 11 -10.39 0.15 12.71
CA LEU A 11 -9.14 0.50 13.36
C LEU A 11 -9.03 2.02 13.46
N ASP A 12 -8.40 2.50 14.53
CA ASP A 12 -8.25 3.93 14.81
C ASP A 12 -7.31 4.62 13.81
N ILE A 13 -6.55 3.83 13.05
CA ILE A 13 -5.70 4.32 11.96
C ILE A 13 -6.47 4.61 10.67
N ASN A 14 -7.70 4.12 10.53
CA ASN A 14 -8.53 4.34 9.34
C ASN A 14 -9.06 5.78 9.30
N SER A 15 -8.87 6.45 8.17
CA SER A 15 -9.43 7.77 7.92
C SER A 15 -10.91 7.69 7.51
N ASP A 16 -11.59 8.84 7.52
CA ASP A 16 -12.94 8.97 6.95
C ASP A 16 -12.92 9.06 5.42
N GLN A 17 -11.72 9.05 4.82
CA GLN A 17 -11.51 8.96 3.38
C GLN A 17 -11.16 7.53 2.96
N ALA A 18 -11.05 7.32 1.65
CA ALA A 18 -10.66 6.02 1.10
C ALA A 18 -9.25 5.60 1.55
N ASP A 19 -9.19 4.48 2.28
CA ASP A 19 -7.98 3.73 2.59
C ASP A 19 -8.03 2.37 1.87
N SER A 20 -6.99 2.02 1.12
CA SER A 20 -6.92 0.80 0.31
C SER A 20 -5.53 0.16 0.32
N TRP A 21 -5.44 -1.06 -0.20
CA TRP A 21 -4.19 -1.80 -0.39
C TRP A 21 -3.31 -1.88 0.87
N HIS A 22 -3.75 -2.66 1.84
CA HIS A 22 -3.02 -2.85 3.10
C HIS A 22 -1.94 -3.93 2.91
N SER A 23 -0.67 -3.53 2.86
CA SER A 23 0.49 -4.42 2.79
C SER A 23 1.23 -4.47 4.12
N TRP A 24 1.70 -5.66 4.47
CA TRP A 24 2.39 -5.92 5.73
C TRP A 24 3.87 -6.18 5.51
N SER A 25 4.70 -5.59 6.36
CA SER A 25 6.12 -5.95 6.47
C SER A 25 6.28 -7.41 6.89
N SER A 26 7.41 -8.02 6.52
CA SER A 26 7.66 -9.45 6.79
C SER A 26 7.84 -9.80 8.27
N ASN A 27 8.06 -8.81 9.14
CA ASN A 27 8.11 -9.00 10.59
C ASN A 27 6.78 -8.68 11.28
N SER A 28 5.73 -8.36 10.50
CA SER A 28 4.40 -8.02 10.99
C SER A 28 4.35 -6.81 11.92
N ARG A 29 5.37 -5.95 11.94
CA ARG A 29 5.46 -4.76 12.82
C ARG A 29 5.13 -3.45 12.11
N TRP A 30 5.00 -3.49 10.79
CA TRP A 30 4.62 -2.35 9.98
C TRP A 30 3.54 -2.73 8.97
N ILE A 31 2.61 -1.81 8.80
CA ILE A 31 1.63 -1.82 7.72
C ILE A 31 1.83 -0.56 6.87
N VAL A 32 1.75 -0.70 5.55
CA VAL A 32 1.65 0.40 4.60
C VAL A 32 0.32 0.28 3.88
N PHE A 33 -0.34 1.42 3.66
CA PHE A 33 -1.60 1.46 2.94
C PHE A 33 -1.74 2.76 2.16
N SER A 34 -2.51 2.70 1.08
CA SER A 34 -2.85 3.85 0.26
C SER A 34 -3.97 4.63 0.90
N SER A 35 -3.80 5.92 1.15
CA SER A 35 -4.82 6.75 1.79
C SER A 35 -5.00 8.10 1.12
N LYS A 36 -6.26 8.51 0.93
CA LYS A 36 -6.63 9.84 0.46
C LYS A 36 -6.86 10.85 1.60
N ARG A 37 -6.46 10.53 2.83
CA ARG A 37 -6.78 11.35 4.03
C ARG A 37 -6.32 12.80 4.02
N ARG A 38 -5.37 13.18 3.16
CA ARG A 38 -4.79 14.55 3.13
C ARG A 38 -5.69 15.52 2.37
N ASP A 39 -6.12 15.15 1.16
CA ASP A 39 -6.82 16.03 0.23
C ASP A 39 -8.09 15.41 -0.39
N GLY A 40 -8.36 14.13 -0.13
CA GLY A 40 -9.48 13.38 -0.71
C GLY A 40 -9.30 12.97 -2.17
N LEU A 41 -8.23 13.42 -2.85
CA LEU A 41 -8.03 13.26 -4.28
C LEU A 41 -7.01 12.17 -4.58
N PHE A 42 -5.77 12.35 -4.11
CA PHE A 42 -4.64 11.51 -4.45
C PHE A 42 -4.27 10.58 -3.30
N ALA A 43 -4.18 9.28 -3.58
CA ALA A 43 -3.77 8.34 -2.53
C ALA A 43 -2.25 8.42 -2.33
N ARG A 44 -1.87 8.55 -1.06
CA ARG A 44 -0.48 8.59 -0.61
C ARG A 44 -0.19 7.38 0.28
N PRO A 45 1.06 6.89 0.32
CA PRO A 45 1.42 5.77 1.19
C PRO A 45 1.55 6.25 2.64
N TYR A 46 0.70 5.72 3.51
CA TYR A 46 0.78 5.92 4.96
C TYR A 46 1.29 4.66 5.63
N PHE A 47 2.15 4.84 6.62
CA PHE A 47 2.74 3.79 7.43
C PHE A 47 2.15 3.86 8.84
N SER A 48 1.91 2.70 9.44
CA SER A 48 1.59 2.58 10.87
C SER A 48 2.42 1.45 11.47
N TYR A 49 2.94 1.69 12.67
CA TYR A 49 3.62 0.68 13.47
C TYR A 49 2.59 -0.17 14.23
N VAL A 50 2.86 -1.46 14.33
CA VAL A 50 2.06 -2.42 15.09
C VAL A 50 2.93 -3.03 16.17
N ASP A 51 2.57 -2.80 17.43
CA ASP A 51 3.34 -3.30 18.57
C ASP A 51 3.06 -4.78 18.88
N GLU A 52 3.83 -5.34 19.81
CA GLU A 52 3.76 -6.75 20.25
C GLU A 52 2.37 -7.16 20.75
N ARG A 53 1.56 -6.20 21.23
CA ARG A 53 0.18 -6.45 21.68
C ARG A 53 -0.83 -6.38 20.55
N GLY A 54 -0.39 -6.06 19.33
CA GLY A 54 -1.25 -5.87 18.16
C GLY A 54 -1.90 -4.49 18.11
N THR A 55 -1.40 -3.51 18.88
CA THR A 55 -1.91 -2.14 18.85
C THR A 55 -1.33 -1.40 17.67
N PHE A 56 -2.20 -0.76 16.89
CA PHE A 56 -1.81 0.09 15.78
C PHE A 56 -1.54 1.51 16.28
N HIS A 57 -0.39 2.06 15.91
CA HIS A 57 0.05 3.39 16.30
C HIS A 57 -0.30 4.44 15.24
N LYS A 58 -0.21 5.72 15.60
CA LYS A 58 -0.58 6.85 14.74
C LYS A 58 0.08 6.71 13.35
N PRO A 59 -0.71 6.73 12.26
CA PRO A 59 -0.15 6.62 10.92
C PRO A 59 0.55 7.90 10.48
N PHE A 60 1.61 7.77 9.68
CA PHE A 60 2.34 8.90 9.10
C PHE A 60 2.57 8.70 7.60
N LEU A 61 2.64 9.81 6.87
CA LEU A 61 2.90 9.84 5.44
C LEU A 61 4.35 9.50 5.16
N LEU A 62 4.64 8.72 4.12
CA LEU A 62 6.00 8.41 3.68
C LEU A 62 6.83 9.70 3.52
N PRO A 63 7.88 9.91 4.32
CA PRO A 63 8.69 11.10 4.21
C PRO A 63 9.36 11.20 2.84
N GLN A 64 9.42 12.42 2.33
CA GLN A 64 10.13 12.77 1.10
C GLN A 64 11.27 13.72 1.46
N LYS A 65 12.31 13.77 0.60
CA LYS A 65 13.43 14.70 0.79
C LYS A 65 12.97 16.15 0.83
N ASP A 66 12.01 16.50 -0.03
CA ASP A 66 11.30 17.77 -0.01
C ASP A 66 9.95 17.62 0.72
N PRO A 67 9.73 18.31 1.85
CA PRO A 67 8.45 18.29 2.56
C PRO A 67 7.25 18.72 1.72
N ALA A 68 7.44 19.59 0.72
CA ALA A 68 6.39 20.09 -0.17
C ALA A 68 6.11 19.16 -1.36
N PHE A 69 6.82 18.03 -1.50
CA PHE A 69 6.70 17.10 -2.62
C PHE A 69 5.23 16.75 -2.93
N TYR A 70 4.45 16.42 -1.91
CA TYR A 70 3.08 15.96 -2.09
C TYR A 70 2.08 17.05 -2.43
N ASP A 71 2.44 18.33 -2.27
CA ASP A 71 1.56 19.46 -2.61
C ASP A 71 1.43 19.63 -4.12
N SER A 72 2.47 19.26 -4.89
CA SER A 72 2.47 19.33 -6.35
C SER A 72 2.43 17.95 -7.04
N PHE A 73 2.50 16.85 -6.28
CA PHE A 73 2.54 15.50 -6.85
C PHE A 73 1.16 15.00 -7.27
N ILE A 74 0.80 15.20 -8.55
CA ILE A 74 -0.53 14.82 -9.11
C ILE A 74 -0.72 13.33 -9.41
N LYS A 75 0.23 12.47 -9.04
CA LYS A 75 0.11 11.01 -9.25
C LYS A 75 -0.29 10.32 -7.96
N THR A 76 -0.88 9.12 -8.09
CA THR A 76 -1.33 8.32 -6.95
C THR A 76 -0.44 7.10 -6.73
N PHE A 77 -0.12 6.82 -5.47
CA PHE A 77 0.45 5.55 -5.06
C PHE A 77 -0.69 4.61 -4.66
N ASN A 78 -1.06 3.67 -5.53
CA ASN A 78 -2.20 2.77 -5.29
C ASN A 78 -1.80 1.45 -4.64
N LEU A 79 -0.59 0.94 -4.95
CA LEU A 79 -0.15 -0.40 -4.58
C LEU A 79 1.20 -0.35 -3.83
N PRO A 80 1.28 0.29 -2.65
CA PRO A 80 2.50 0.28 -1.86
C PRO A 80 2.77 -1.12 -1.29
N GLU A 81 3.98 -1.61 -1.48
CA GLU A 81 4.41 -2.95 -1.05
C GLU A 81 5.77 -2.90 -0.34
N PHE A 82 5.92 -3.74 0.67
CA PHE A 82 7.21 -3.98 1.30
C PHE A 82 8.03 -4.98 0.47
N ILE A 83 9.31 -4.68 0.29
CA ILE A 83 10.27 -5.60 -0.33
C ILE A 83 11.41 -5.90 0.65
N ARG A 84 11.87 -7.15 0.67
CA ARG A 84 12.98 -7.59 1.54
C ARG A 84 14.36 -7.44 0.90
N ALA A 85 14.39 -7.23 -0.41
CA ALA A 85 15.63 -7.14 -1.18
C ALA A 85 15.46 -6.12 -2.30
N PRO A 86 16.57 -5.53 -2.78
CA PRO A 86 16.54 -4.65 -3.94
C PRO A 86 15.93 -5.33 -5.16
N ILE A 87 15.20 -4.57 -5.97
CA ILE A 87 14.72 -5.02 -7.26
C ILE A 87 15.94 -5.17 -8.18
N ARG A 88 16.23 -6.42 -8.58
CA ARG A 88 17.38 -6.76 -9.44
C ARG A 88 17.05 -6.74 -10.93
N VAL A 89 15.78 -6.60 -11.28
CA VAL A 89 15.31 -6.52 -12.66
C VAL A 89 15.15 -5.08 -13.09
N THR A 90 15.49 -4.80 -14.33
CA THR A 90 15.25 -3.49 -14.93
C THR A 90 13.76 -3.30 -15.24
N PRO A 91 13.28 -2.05 -15.32
CA PRO A 91 11.92 -1.77 -15.78
C PRO A 91 11.61 -2.38 -17.15
N ALA A 92 12.60 -2.44 -18.05
CA ALA A 92 12.44 -3.03 -19.39
C ALA A 92 12.24 -4.55 -19.34
N GLU A 93 12.98 -5.26 -18.48
CA GLU A 93 12.79 -6.70 -18.28
C GLU A 93 11.43 -7.01 -17.67
N LEU A 94 11.00 -6.23 -16.68
CA LEU A 94 9.69 -6.38 -16.07
C LEU A 94 8.57 -6.12 -17.09
N ALA A 95 8.68 -5.06 -17.88
CA ALA A 95 7.72 -4.76 -18.94
C ALA A 95 7.66 -5.89 -19.98
N ARG A 96 8.81 -6.42 -20.42
CA ARG A 96 8.87 -7.57 -21.34
C ARG A 96 8.18 -8.81 -20.78
N ALA A 97 8.37 -9.11 -19.50
CA ALA A 97 7.74 -10.26 -18.85
C ALA A 97 6.20 -10.13 -18.77
N ILE A 98 5.68 -8.92 -18.57
CA ILE A 98 4.22 -8.68 -18.53
C ILE A 98 3.58 -8.86 -19.91
N VAL A 99 4.28 -8.46 -20.97
CA VAL A 99 3.73 -8.48 -22.34
C VAL A 99 4.05 -9.76 -23.12
N ALA A 100 4.84 -10.67 -22.57
CA ALA A 100 5.30 -11.88 -23.24
C ALA A 100 4.73 -13.17 -22.58
N PRO A 101 4.20 -14.12 -23.38
CA PRO A 101 4.04 -14.05 -24.82
C PRO A 101 2.87 -13.15 -25.22
N ARG A 102 2.94 -12.51 -26.40
CA ARG A 102 1.85 -11.67 -26.97
C ARG A 102 0.58 -12.47 -27.29
N THR A 103 0.53 -13.75 -26.91
CA THR A 103 -0.60 -14.64 -27.09
C THR A 103 -1.72 -14.20 -26.15
N VAL A 104 -2.75 -13.58 -26.71
CA VAL A 104 -4.02 -13.40 -25.99
C VAL A 104 -4.48 -14.78 -25.55
N LEU A 105 -4.61 -14.99 -24.24
CA LEU A 105 -5.26 -16.18 -23.69
C LEU A 105 -6.70 -16.18 -24.22
N LYS A 106 -6.97 -16.95 -25.28
CA LYS A 106 -8.34 -17.18 -25.73
C LYS A 106 -9.05 -17.92 -24.59
N PRO A 107 -10.18 -17.42 -24.07
CA PRO A 107 -10.95 -18.18 -23.10
C PRO A 107 -11.28 -19.55 -23.73
N LYS A 108 -11.06 -20.63 -22.98
CA LYS A 108 -11.53 -21.96 -23.40
C LYS A 108 -13.08 -21.95 -23.38
N PRO A 109 -13.72 -22.58 -24.38
CA PRO A 109 -15.18 -22.67 -24.45
C PRO A 109 -15.76 -23.39 -23.22
#